data_AF-A0A531KM43-F1
#
_entry.id   AF-A0A531KM43-F1
#
_cell.length_a   1.000
_cell.length_b   1.000
_cell.length_c   1.000
_cell.angle_alpha   90.00
_cell.angle_beta   90.00
_cell.angle_gamma   90.00
#
_symmetry.space_group_name_H-M   'P 1'
#
loop_
_entity.id
_entity.type
_entity.pdbx_description
1 polymer ?
#
loop_
_entity_poly.entity_id
_entity_poly.type
_entity_poly.pdbx_seq_one_letter_code
_entity_poly.pdbx_strand_id
1 'polypeptide(L)'
;LSDVLGKRLSFDSLPQLRAKLYGEYPHLARLDQVAAGNFADIAEVAKLGGRLGKGAFTSPVKDFYLTNPIARASAVMAECSALAKNGFQQAAE
;
A
#
# COMPACT_ATOMS: atom_id res chain seq x y z
N LEU A 1 -13.86 18.28 8.38
CA LEU A 1 -14.70 17.25 9.00
C LEU A 1 -14.58 17.25 10.53
N SER A 2 -13.39 17.05 11.08
CA SER A 2 -13.12 16.99 12.53
C SER A 2 -13.68 18.17 13.33
N ASP A 3 -13.48 19.40 12.85
CA ASP A 3 -13.95 20.61 13.52
C ASP A 3 -15.48 20.69 13.58
N VAL A 4 -16.16 20.45 12.45
CA VAL A 4 -17.63 20.42 12.35
C VAL A 4 -18.25 19.34 13.25
N LEU A 5 -17.55 18.23 13.47
CA LEU A 5 -17.98 17.16 14.37
C LEU A 5 -17.62 17.40 15.84
N GLY A 6 -17.08 18.57 16.20
CA GLY A 6 -16.66 18.89 17.57
C GLY A 6 -15.44 18.10 18.06
N LYS A 7 -14.67 17.50 17.14
CA LYS A 7 -13.45 16.72 17.42
C LYS A 7 -12.24 17.37 16.75
N ARG A 8 -12.07 18.67 16.96
CA ARG A 8 -11.01 19.46 16.31
C ARG A 8 -9.64 18.83 16.56
N LEU A 9 -8.85 18.71 15.48
CA LEU A 9 -7.50 18.18 15.53
C LEU A 9 -6.52 19.26 16.01
N SER A 10 -5.39 18.84 16.56
CA SER A 10 -4.38 19.74 17.13
C SER A 10 -3.46 20.40 16.08
N PHE A 11 -3.94 20.59 14.85
CA PHE A 11 -3.22 21.20 13.74
C PHE A 11 -4.21 21.82 12.75
N ASP A 12 -3.78 22.87 12.08
CA ASP A 12 -4.58 23.65 11.12
C ASP A 12 -3.77 24.03 9.86
N SER A 13 -2.57 23.45 9.71
CA SER A 13 -1.73 23.64 8.54
C SER A 13 -0.88 22.40 8.25
N LEU A 14 -0.45 22.27 7.00
CA LEU A 14 0.42 21.16 6.58
C LEU A 14 1.74 21.10 7.39
N PRO A 15 2.43 22.22 7.69
CA PRO A 15 3.61 22.21 8.56
C PRO A 15 3.32 21.67 9.98
N GLN A 16 2.19 22.06 10.59
CA GLN A 16 1.81 21.58 11.92
C GLN A 16 1.50 20.08 11.93
N LEU A 17 0.80 19.59 10.91
CA LEU A 17 0.56 18.15 10.73
C LEU A 17 1.87 17.37 10.57
N ARG A 18 2.78 17.86 9.71
CA ARG A 18 4.10 17.22 9.51
C ARG A 18 4.92 17.21 10.80
N ALA A 19 4.96 18.31 11.55
CA ALA A 19 5.65 18.37 12.84
C ALA A 19 5.14 17.29 13.81
N LYS A 20 3.80 17.12 13.89
CA LYS A 20 3.19 16.07 14.71
C LYS A 20 3.56 14.66 14.21
N LEU A 21 3.42 14.41 12.91
CA LEU A 21 3.77 13.13 12.29
C LEU A 21 5.24 12.77 12.51
N TYR A 22 6.15 13.74 12.40
CA TYR A 22 7.58 13.50 12.57
C TYR A 22 7.96 13.28 14.03
N GLY A 23 7.25 13.91 14.97
CA GLY A 23 7.41 13.65 16.40
C GLY A 23 6.99 12.23 16.79
N GLU A 24 5.90 11.72 16.22
CA GLU A 24 5.37 10.38 16.52
C GLU A 24 6.04 9.28 15.69
N TYR A 25 6.32 9.56 14.42
CA TYR A 25 6.91 8.66 13.45
C TYR A 25 8.12 9.31 12.74
N PRO A 26 9.29 9.36 13.39
CA PRO A 26 10.46 10.07 12.87
C PRO A 26 10.95 9.63 11.49
N HIS A 27 10.60 8.40 11.08
CA HIS A 27 10.96 7.88 9.77
C HIS A 27 10.24 8.57 8.62
N LEU A 28 9.05 9.14 8.85
CA LEU A 28 8.33 9.90 7.84
C LEU A 28 9.02 11.23 7.48
N ALA A 29 9.93 11.72 8.33
CA ALA A 29 10.71 12.93 8.08
C ALA A 29 11.93 12.69 7.17
N ARG A 30 12.36 11.44 7.02
CA ARG A 30 13.55 11.04 6.26
C ARG A 30 13.21 10.87 4.79
N LEU A 31 12.89 11.98 4.13
CA LEU A 31 12.56 12.01 2.71
C LEU A 31 13.75 11.50 1.88
N ASP A 32 13.44 10.75 0.83
CA ASP A 32 14.42 10.18 -0.11
C ASP A 32 15.50 9.29 0.54
N GLN A 33 15.19 8.73 1.71
CA GLN A 33 16.09 7.85 2.45
C GLN A 33 15.42 6.51 2.75
N VAL A 34 16.22 5.45 2.72
CA VAL A 34 15.80 4.09 3.11
C VAL A 34 16.47 3.75 4.43
N ALA A 35 15.67 3.49 5.46
CA ALA A 35 16.20 2.99 6.72
C ALA A 35 16.62 1.51 6.55
N ALA A 36 17.79 1.15 7.06
CA ALA A 36 18.21 -0.24 7.09
C ALA A 36 17.27 -1.05 7.98
N GLY A 37 16.82 -2.21 7.50
CA GLY A 37 16.10 -3.17 8.31
C GLY A 37 17.03 -3.86 9.31
N ASN A 38 16.46 -4.51 10.33
CA ASN A 38 17.20 -5.28 11.31
C ASN A 38 16.98 -6.79 11.10
N PHE A 39 18.06 -7.55 10.94
CA PHE A 39 17.98 -9.01 10.76
C PHE A 39 17.30 -9.70 11.96
N ALA A 40 17.42 -9.15 13.17
CA ALA A 40 16.79 -9.70 14.36
C ALA A 40 15.25 -9.71 14.27
N ASP A 41 14.65 -8.81 13.47
CA ASP A 41 13.19 -8.74 13.30
C ASP A 41 12.65 -10.04 12.68
N ILE A 42 13.43 -10.72 11.84
CA ILE A 42 13.07 -12.03 11.25
C ILE A 42 12.91 -13.08 12.35
N ALA A 43 13.82 -13.09 13.33
CA ALA A 43 13.77 -14.02 14.45
C ALA A 43 12.57 -13.73 15.37
N GLU A 44 12.20 -12.47 15.55
CA GLU A 44 11.00 -12.10 16.30
C GLU A 44 9.71 -12.54 15.58
N VAL A 45 9.61 -12.32 14.27
CA VAL A 45 8.46 -12.77 13.48
C VAL A 45 8.31 -14.29 13.52
N ALA A 46 9.42 -15.03 13.50
CA ALA A 46 9.39 -16.49 13.60
C ALA A 46 8.77 -17.01 14.92
N LYS A 47 8.80 -16.21 16.00
CA LYS A 47 8.22 -16.58 17.30
C LYS A 47 6.71 -16.37 17.37
N LEU A 48 6.12 -15.56 16.48
CA LEU A 48 4.68 -15.22 16.54
C LEU A 48 3.77 -16.44 16.37
N GLY A 49 4.25 -17.49 15.68
CA GLY A 49 3.50 -18.73 15.48
C GLY A 49 2.16 -18.53 14.77
N GLY A 50 1.23 -19.46 14.97
CA GLY A 50 -0.14 -19.41 14.42
C GLY A 50 -0.53 -20.65 13.62
N ARG A 51 -1.82 -20.98 13.61
CA ARG A 51 -2.37 -22.08 12.80
C ARG A 51 -2.62 -21.59 11.37
N LEU A 52 -1.96 -22.20 10.40
CA LEU A 52 -2.24 -21.95 8.99
C LEU A 52 -3.57 -22.57 8.58
N GLY A 53 -4.31 -21.87 7.72
CA GLY A 53 -5.45 -22.44 7.01
C GLY A 53 -5.01 -23.45 5.94
N LYS A 54 -5.95 -24.23 5.41
CA LYS A 54 -5.70 -25.19 4.32
C LYS A 54 -5.70 -24.57 2.91
N GLY A 55 -5.89 -23.26 2.82
CA GLY A 55 -5.93 -22.55 1.53
C GLY A 55 -4.53 -22.46 0.91
N ALA A 56 -4.46 -22.56 -0.41
CA ALA A 56 -3.25 -22.22 -1.13
C ALA A 56 -2.97 -20.71 -1.04
N PHE A 57 -1.68 -20.33 -1.15
CA PHE A 57 -1.33 -18.92 -1.33
C PHE A 57 -1.93 -18.41 -2.64
N THR A 58 -2.61 -17.26 -2.55
CA THR A 58 -3.18 -16.58 -3.71
C THR A 58 -2.70 -15.14 -3.71
N SER A 59 -2.57 -14.55 -4.90
CA SER A 59 -2.22 -13.13 -5.01
C SER A 59 -3.33 -12.26 -4.42
N PRO A 60 -3.03 -11.32 -3.50
CA PRO A 60 -4.02 -10.34 -3.06
C PRO A 60 -4.37 -9.35 -4.18
N VAL A 61 -3.48 -9.22 -5.17
CA VAL A 61 -3.71 -8.40 -6.37
C VAL A 61 -4.26 -9.29 -7.48
N LYS A 62 -5.57 -9.20 -7.70
CA LYS A 62 -6.28 -9.96 -8.74
C LYS A 62 -6.10 -9.37 -10.13
N ASP A 63 -5.85 -8.08 -10.21
CA ASP A 63 -5.68 -7.35 -11.47
C ASP A 63 -4.67 -6.23 -11.25
N PHE A 64 -3.50 -6.37 -11.88
CA PHE A 64 -2.40 -5.41 -11.76
C PHE A 64 -2.79 -4.01 -12.27
N TYR A 65 -3.64 -3.94 -13.29
CA TYR A 65 -4.03 -2.68 -13.92
C TYR A 65 -5.17 -1.97 -13.17
N LEU A 66 -5.84 -2.63 -12.22
CA LEU A 66 -7.03 -2.11 -11.53
C LEU A 66 -6.88 -2.08 -9.99
N THR A 67 -5.66 -1.86 -9.51
CA THR A 67 -5.28 -1.94 -8.08
C THR A 67 -5.90 -0.86 -7.20
N ASN A 68 -6.12 0.34 -7.71
CA ASN A 68 -6.60 1.50 -6.95
C ASN A 68 -7.70 2.27 -7.72
N PRO A 69 -8.43 3.22 -7.08
CA PRO A 69 -9.51 3.95 -7.74
C PRO A 69 -9.10 4.75 -8.98
N ILE A 70 -7.87 5.30 -8.98
CA ILE A 70 -7.35 6.07 -10.12
C ILE A 70 -7.17 5.15 -11.32
N ALA A 71 -6.53 3.99 -11.11
CA ALA A 71 -6.32 2.99 -12.14
C ALA A 71 -7.66 2.43 -12.65
N ARG A 72 -8.64 2.22 -11.77
CA ARG A 72 -10.00 1.78 -12.15
C ARG A 72 -10.79 2.79 -12.96
N ALA A 73 -10.57 4.08 -12.74
CA ALA A 73 -11.21 5.14 -13.52
C ALA A 73 -10.54 5.36 -14.89
N SER A 74 -9.37 4.77 -15.14
CA SER A 74 -8.62 4.96 -16.38
C SER A 74 -9.11 4.02 -17.48
N ALA A 75 -9.56 4.60 -18.60
CA ALA A 75 -9.92 3.84 -19.80
C ALA A 75 -8.73 3.04 -20.35
N VAL A 76 -7.53 3.64 -20.35
CA VAL A 76 -6.30 2.97 -20.80
C VAL A 76 -5.99 1.73 -19.95
N MET A 77 -6.16 1.83 -18.63
CA MET A 77 -5.93 0.67 -17.75
C MET A 77 -7.01 -0.40 -17.90
N ALA A 78 -8.25 -0.02 -18.23
CA ALA A 78 -9.29 -0.98 -18.57
C ALA A 78 -8.93 -1.77 -19.84
N GLU A 79 -8.39 -1.11 -20.87
CA GLU A 79 -7.89 -1.76 -22.09
C GLU A 79 -6.70 -2.70 -21.77
N CYS A 80 -5.71 -2.24 -21.01
CA CYS A 80 -4.59 -3.09 -20.58
C CYS A 80 -5.05 -4.31 -19.77
N SER A 81 -6.01 -4.13 -18.86
CA SER A 81 -6.62 -5.21 -18.09
C SER A 81 -7.31 -6.23 -19.01
N ALA A 82 -8.09 -5.77 -19.99
CA ALA A 82 -8.75 -6.63 -20.96
C ALA A 82 -7.72 -7.43 -21.79
N LEU A 83 -6.67 -6.78 -22.29
CA LEU A 83 -5.60 -7.43 -23.04
C LEU A 83 -4.88 -8.49 -22.20
N ALA A 84 -4.53 -8.15 -20.94
CA ALA A 84 -3.84 -9.07 -20.05
C ALA A 84 -4.68 -10.30 -19.66
N LYS A 85 -6.01 -10.13 -19.54
CA LYS A 85 -6.95 -11.23 -19.24
C LYS A 85 -7.22 -12.13 -20.44
N ASN A 86 -7.20 -11.57 -21.65
CA ASN A 86 -7.45 -12.31 -22.89
C ASN A 86 -6.22 -13.11 -23.37
N GLY A 87 -5.12 -13.07 -22.61
CA GLY A 87 -3.89 -13.76 -22.91
C GLY A 87 -3.08 -13.08 -24.00
N PHE A 88 -1.77 -13.19 -23.89
CA PHE A 88 -0.88 -13.04 -25.04
C PHE A 88 -1.30 -14.07 -26.09
N GLN A 89 -2.20 -13.72 -27.01
CA GLN A 89 -2.16 -14.28 -28.35
C GLN A 89 -0.93 -13.67 -29.04
N GLN A 90 0.26 -14.02 -28.54
CA GLN A 90 1.42 -14.04 -29.42
C GLN A 90 1.05 -15.06 -30.48
N ALA A 91 0.74 -14.53 -31.66
CA ALA A 91 0.67 -15.29 -32.89
C ALA A 91 1.86 -16.26 -32.89
N ALA A 92 1.54 -17.55 -32.90
CA ALA A 92 2.47 -18.53 -33.41
C ALA A 92 2.58 -18.21 -34.91
N GLU A 93 3.55 -17.37 -35.26
CA GLU A 93 4.21 -17.40 -36.56
C GLU A 93 5.46 -18.26 -36.47
#